data_AF-A0A7E4UTK7-F1
#
_entry.id   AF-A0A7E4UTK7-F1
#
_cell.length_a   1.000
_cell.length_b   1.000
_cell.length_c   1.000
_cell.angle_alpha   90.00
_cell.angle_beta   90.00
_cell.angle_gamma   90.00
#
_symmetry.space_group_name_H-M   'P 1'
#
loop_
_entity.id
_entity.type
_entity.pdbx_description
1 polymer ?
#
loop_
_entity_poly.entity_id
_entity_poly.type
_entity_poly.pdbx_seq_one_letter_code
_entity_poly.pdbx_strand_id
1 'polypeptide(L)'
;MRPNKGTMDRWAQHQHHSYPMPRVIAINREPPHMNMIPNRSLRISPVSDGSYNTASTELQYSPGSYSTVQDDRFHPEYEDPENLYEKPPEVDVRKTKRIPAKTPPPLPPPLNQATLTKIPLTKPPKKIEHKCQKQRCCGVKISVCVTVLILISLLMACTVFAFLWQTQKRIDATKSKEVFESNPSAERSVLSVPLEAALPPSDVVQKPIPPLGKKPTEPLISANTLLTYIITKRRICLFEVSSLQIETSKADFRADHIEGAILLYFSNLSHSGVPVHPLQFQRYIRNLGVENDCHVILYDKGEQIWGSYAFWIFKLFGHERTSLLNGGFPEWKRLQESGVGPYATTNGPGPVVEFAGNFKAKWMNEYISAFDDVLGNFDDKKSIIVDAQSPEEFNGLVTAGVSGHIKDAINVPAEAVFNSVNNTWLDATAMEELFTEHGLHPSRPVIVYCETSLHASMVWFGLHRLRYDASVYFGSWPEWVIRAPDNLMVTNSIEAELPSSSENLRTAPPTLIRQR
;
A
#
# COMPACT_ATOMS: atom_id res chain seq x y z
N MET A 1 -68.28 -24.62 66.84
CA MET A 1 -68.08 -23.39 66.03
C MET A 1 -68.08 -23.78 64.56
N ARG A 2 -68.84 -23.09 63.71
CA ARG A 2 -68.91 -23.21 62.23
C ARG A 2 -67.85 -22.27 61.56
N PRO A 3 -67.59 -22.29 60.24
CA PRO A 3 -67.44 -23.42 59.28
C PRO A 3 -66.42 -23.19 58.10
N ASN A 4 -66.35 -24.17 57.16
CA ASN A 4 -66.20 -24.07 55.67
C ASN A 4 -64.83 -23.70 55.02
N LYS A 5 -64.43 -24.17 53.82
CA LYS A 5 -64.95 -25.03 52.69
C LYS A 5 -63.73 -25.35 51.78
N GLY A 6 -63.46 -26.57 51.31
CA GLY A 6 -63.91 -27.20 50.04
C GLY A 6 -62.75 -27.30 49.00
N THR A 7 -62.18 -28.48 48.68
CA THR A 7 -62.49 -29.42 47.54
C THR A 7 -62.32 -28.79 46.15
N MET A 8 -61.51 -29.28 45.18
CA MET A 8 -61.44 -30.58 44.47
C MET A 8 -60.06 -30.70 43.73
N ASP A 9 -59.33 -31.83 43.73
CA ASP A 9 -59.40 -33.00 42.81
C ASP A 9 -59.26 -32.63 41.31
N ARG A 10 -58.43 -33.23 40.43
CA ARG A 10 -57.78 -34.56 40.34
C ARG A 10 -56.83 -34.60 39.12
N TRP A 11 -55.69 -35.33 39.24
CA TRP A 11 -55.20 -36.45 38.39
C TRP A 11 -55.22 -36.30 36.84
N ALA A 12 -54.29 -36.82 36.03
CA ALA A 12 -53.07 -37.60 36.19
C ALA A 12 -52.46 -37.86 34.78
N GLN A 13 -51.14 -38.19 34.76
CA GLN A 13 -50.47 -39.23 33.92
C GLN A 13 -50.18 -38.92 32.43
N HIS A 14 -48.89 -38.83 32.04
CA HIS A 14 -48.02 -39.90 31.50
C HIS A 14 -48.40 -40.28 30.04
N GLN A 15 -47.52 -40.43 29.04
CA GLN A 15 -46.12 -40.86 28.96
C GLN A 15 -45.59 -40.67 27.49
N HIS A 16 -44.26 -40.67 27.35
CA HIS A 16 -43.40 -41.05 26.19
C HIS A 16 -43.95 -41.23 24.76
N HIS A 17 -43.30 -40.63 23.74
CA HIS A 17 -42.25 -41.25 22.90
C HIS A 17 -42.00 -40.50 21.56
N SER A 18 -40.70 -40.35 21.26
CA SER A 18 -40.05 -40.57 19.94
C SER A 18 -40.24 -39.58 18.77
N TYR A 19 -39.08 -39.06 18.32
CA TYR A 19 -38.78 -38.38 17.05
C TYR A 19 -39.15 -39.18 15.79
N PRO A 20 -39.37 -38.49 14.66
CA PRO A 20 -38.99 -39.04 13.36
C PRO A 20 -38.09 -38.10 12.53
N MET A 21 -37.07 -38.73 11.91
CA MET A 21 -36.21 -38.21 10.83
C MET A 21 -36.97 -38.11 9.48
N PRO A 22 -36.47 -37.33 8.51
CA PRO A 22 -37.17 -37.02 7.27
C PRO A 22 -37.04 -38.10 6.18
N ARG A 23 -38.10 -38.24 5.37
CA ARG A 23 -38.19 -39.16 4.23
C ARG A 23 -37.55 -38.60 2.96
N VAL A 24 -36.75 -39.46 2.32
CA VAL A 24 -36.27 -39.38 0.94
C VAL A 24 -37.43 -39.67 -0.02
N ILE A 25 -37.60 -38.84 -1.07
CA ILE A 25 -38.41 -39.16 -2.26
C ILE A 25 -37.60 -38.76 -3.50
N ALA A 26 -37.35 -39.73 -4.37
CA ALA A 26 -36.83 -39.55 -5.71
C ALA A 26 -37.94 -39.86 -6.74
N ILE A 27 -38.19 -38.96 -7.70
CA ILE A 27 -38.91 -39.26 -8.95
C ILE A 27 -38.27 -38.48 -10.11
N ASN A 28 -38.05 -39.20 -11.22
CA ASN A 28 -37.43 -38.82 -12.49
C ASN A 28 -38.39 -38.09 -13.48
N ARG A 29 -37.81 -37.22 -14.34
CA ARG A 29 -38.08 -36.91 -15.80
C ARG A 29 -39.52 -36.49 -16.22
N GLU A 30 -39.83 -35.58 -17.15
CA GLU A 30 -39.19 -34.80 -18.24
C GLU A 30 -40.18 -33.63 -18.67
N PRO A 31 -39.86 -32.71 -19.62
CA PRO A 31 -40.35 -31.31 -19.69
C PRO A 31 -41.46 -31.02 -20.72
N PRO A 32 -41.92 -29.76 -20.86
CA PRO A 32 -42.46 -29.28 -22.15
C PRO A 32 -41.93 -27.92 -22.66
N HIS A 33 -41.57 -27.94 -23.95
CA HIS A 33 -41.87 -26.99 -25.05
C HIS A 33 -41.50 -25.49 -24.98
N MET A 34 -40.31 -25.20 -25.53
CA MET A 34 -40.06 -24.52 -26.82
C MET A 34 -41.10 -23.50 -27.35
N ASN A 35 -40.70 -22.22 -27.44
CA ASN A 35 -41.20 -21.24 -28.40
C ASN A 35 -40.00 -20.56 -29.10
N MET A 36 -40.03 -20.54 -30.43
CA MET A 36 -38.97 -20.04 -31.32
C MET A 36 -39.17 -18.55 -31.71
N ILE A 37 -38.09 -17.74 -31.59
CA ILE A 37 -37.42 -16.88 -32.62
C ILE A 37 -38.21 -15.65 -33.18
N PRO A 38 -37.59 -14.44 -33.40
CA PRO A 38 -36.30 -14.26 -34.09
C PRO A 38 -35.25 -13.28 -33.57
N ASN A 39 -34.00 -13.76 -33.65
CA ASN A 39 -32.80 -13.16 -34.24
C ASN A 39 -32.66 -11.63 -34.30
N ARG A 40 -31.68 -11.12 -33.53
CA ARG A 40 -30.68 -10.21 -34.08
C ARG A 40 -29.29 -10.55 -33.56
N SER A 41 -28.47 -10.94 -34.52
CA SER A 41 -27.04 -11.25 -34.46
C SER A 41 -26.18 -10.11 -33.92
N LEU A 42 -25.28 -10.39 -32.98
CA LEU A 42 -23.96 -9.77 -32.91
C LEU A 42 -22.95 -10.79 -32.37
N ARG A 43 -21.81 -10.84 -33.05
CA ARG A 43 -20.82 -11.93 -33.07
C ARG A 43 -20.06 -12.02 -31.75
N ILE A 44 -19.93 -13.25 -31.25
CA ILE A 44 -18.85 -13.64 -30.32
C ILE A 44 -17.73 -14.23 -31.17
N SER A 45 -16.49 -13.83 -30.90
CA SER A 45 -15.27 -14.49 -31.37
C SER A 45 -14.35 -14.73 -30.17
N PRO A 46 -13.55 -15.80 -30.19
CA PRO A 46 -13.08 -16.48 -28.99
C PRO A 46 -11.89 -15.78 -28.33
N VAL A 47 -11.81 -15.97 -27.02
CA VAL A 47 -10.69 -15.65 -26.14
C VAL A 47 -9.46 -16.47 -26.56
N SER A 48 -8.33 -15.79 -26.73
CA SER A 48 -7.00 -16.40 -26.84
C SER A 48 -6.03 -15.66 -25.91
N ASP A 49 -5.47 -16.41 -24.98
CA ASP A 49 -4.16 -16.37 -24.32
C ASP A 49 -3.49 -15.05 -23.97
N GLY A 50 -3.08 -15.00 -22.70
CA GLY A 50 -2.40 -13.90 -22.05
C GLY A 50 -1.05 -13.52 -22.66
N SER A 51 -0.79 -12.23 -22.61
CA SER A 51 0.55 -11.66 -22.61
C SER A 51 0.55 -10.45 -21.68
N TYR A 52 1.44 -10.49 -20.70
CA TYR A 52 1.76 -9.36 -19.83
C TYR A 52 2.38 -8.26 -20.70
N ASN A 53 1.72 -7.11 -20.80
CA ASN A 53 2.33 -5.90 -21.35
C ASN A 53 2.60 -4.94 -20.20
N THR A 54 3.88 -4.85 -19.83
CA THR A 54 4.48 -3.72 -19.13
C THR A 54 4.44 -2.51 -20.05
N ALA A 55 3.45 -1.63 -19.86
CA ALA A 55 3.39 -0.34 -20.53
C ALA A 55 3.63 0.77 -19.51
N SER A 56 4.86 1.28 -19.54
CA SER A 56 5.29 2.53 -18.91
C SER A 56 4.29 3.63 -19.27
N THR A 57 3.55 4.13 -18.28
CA THR A 57 2.59 5.21 -18.50
C THR A 57 3.31 6.53 -18.25
N GLU A 58 3.66 7.25 -19.31
CA GLU A 58 4.04 8.66 -19.25
C GLU A 58 2.88 9.46 -18.64
N LEU A 59 3.09 9.96 -17.41
CA LEU A 59 2.19 10.90 -16.75
C LEU A 59 2.24 12.24 -17.49
N GLN A 60 1.23 12.50 -18.33
CA GLN A 60 0.95 13.84 -18.82
C GLN A 60 0.45 14.70 -17.67
N TYR A 61 1.29 15.65 -17.24
CA TYR A 61 0.98 16.64 -16.22
C TYR A 61 -0.10 17.61 -16.73
N SER A 62 -1.31 17.48 -16.20
CA SER A 62 -2.34 18.52 -16.25
C SER A 62 -2.42 19.15 -14.86
N PRO A 63 -2.45 20.49 -14.70
CA PRO A 63 -2.62 21.11 -13.39
C PRO A 63 -4.01 20.74 -12.85
N GLY A 64 -4.06 19.69 -12.04
CA GLY A 64 -5.30 19.08 -11.58
C GLY A 64 -5.96 19.89 -10.47
N SER A 65 -7.24 20.22 -10.68
CA SER A 65 -8.17 20.65 -9.65
C SER A 65 -8.23 19.62 -8.51
N TYR A 66 -8.46 20.07 -7.27
CA TYR A 66 -8.62 19.21 -6.10
C TYR A 66 -9.98 18.50 -6.12
N SER A 67 -10.19 17.60 -7.09
CA SER A 67 -11.42 16.82 -7.19
C SER A 67 -11.43 15.72 -6.14
N THR A 68 -12.20 15.93 -5.06
CA THR A 68 -12.53 14.87 -4.09
C THR A 68 -13.42 13.86 -4.81
N VAL A 69 -13.06 12.58 -4.79
CA VAL A 69 -13.95 11.54 -5.34
C VAL A 69 -15.24 11.57 -4.55
N GLN A 70 -16.32 11.98 -5.22
CA GLN A 70 -17.66 11.95 -4.67
C GLN A 70 -18.25 10.57 -4.88
N ASP A 71 -18.66 9.97 -3.77
CA ASP A 71 -19.53 8.80 -3.76
C ASP A 71 -20.99 9.26 -3.79
N ASP A 72 -21.87 8.47 -4.39
CA ASP A 72 -23.32 8.71 -4.39
C ASP A 72 -23.92 8.82 -2.96
N ARG A 73 -23.15 8.40 -1.95
CA ARG A 73 -23.45 8.49 -0.51
C ARG A 73 -23.05 9.83 0.14
N PHE A 74 -22.44 10.76 -0.58
CA PHE A 74 -22.06 12.05 0.01
C PHE A 74 -23.29 12.85 0.42
N HIS A 75 -23.27 13.38 1.64
CA HIS A 75 -24.31 14.28 2.11
C HIS A 75 -24.38 15.51 1.17
N PRO A 76 -25.59 15.96 0.76
CA PRO A 76 -25.77 17.02 -0.24
C PRO A 76 -25.19 18.39 0.16
N GLU A 77 -24.77 18.56 1.43
CA GLU A 77 -24.05 19.74 1.91
C GLU A 77 -22.53 19.67 1.69
N TYR A 78 -22.04 18.79 0.83
CA TYR A 78 -20.64 18.82 0.38
C TYR A 78 -20.38 20.15 -0.36
N GLU A 79 -19.77 21.11 0.34
CA GLU A 79 -19.17 22.29 -0.28
C GLU A 79 -17.74 21.95 -0.72
N ASP A 80 -17.54 21.98 -2.04
CA ASP A 80 -16.25 21.87 -2.69
C ASP A 80 -15.24 22.87 -2.07
N PRO A 81 -14.03 22.42 -1.66
CA PRO A 81 -12.98 23.31 -1.19
C PRO A 81 -12.62 24.46 -2.14
N GLU A 82 -12.86 24.38 -3.46
CA GLU A 82 -12.65 25.54 -4.35
C GLU A 82 -13.57 26.73 -3.99
N ASN A 83 -14.77 26.47 -3.45
CA ASN A 83 -15.73 27.51 -3.10
C ASN A 83 -15.28 28.40 -1.93
N LEU A 84 -14.28 27.96 -1.14
CA LEU A 84 -13.65 28.76 -0.08
C LEU A 84 -12.47 29.60 -0.53
N TYR A 85 -11.84 29.24 -1.65
CA TYR A 85 -10.72 29.99 -2.20
C TYR A 85 -11.13 30.92 -3.36
N GLU A 86 -12.31 30.70 -3.97
CA GLU A 86 -12.88 31.60 -4.98
C GLU A 86 -13.57 32.83 -4.40
N LYS A 87 -14.04 32.79 -3.15
CA LYS A 87 -14.67 33.95 -2.51
C LYS A 87 -13.63 34.75 -1.73
N PRO A 88 -13.17 35.92 -2.21
CA PRO A 88 -12.48 36.86 -1.33
C PRO A 88 -13.41 37.15 -0.14
N PRO A 89 -12.87 37.26 1.08
CA PRO A 89 -13.69 37.51 2.27
C PRO A 89 -14.56 38.74 2.02
N GLU A 90 -15.87 38.63 2.31
CA GLU A 90 -16.76 39.78 2.32
C GLU A 90 -16.18 40.83 3.27
N VAL A 91 -15.50 41.83 2.69
CA VAL A 91 -15.10 43.01 3.42
C VAL A 91 -16.39 43.74 3.75
N ASP A 92 -16.77 43.71 5.02
CA ASP A 92 -17.82 44.54 5.57
C ASP A 92 -17.41 46.02 5.38
N VAL A 93 -17.84 46.63 4.27
CA VAL A 93 -17.55 48.02 3.94
C VAL A 93 -18.41 48.93 4.83
N ARG A 94 -18.07 48.99 6.12
CA ARG A 94 -18.50 50.06 7.00
C ARG A 94 -17.29 50.90 7.43
N LYS A 95 -17.23 52.07 6.79
CA LYS A 95 -16.46 53.28 7.14
C LYS A 95 -14.93 53.20 6.97
N THR A 96 -14.49 53.48 5.75
CA THR A 96 -13.19 54.15 5.52
C THR A 96 -13.37 55.31 4.54
N LYS A 97 -12.91 56.49 4.95
CA LYS A 97 -12.93 57.74 4.18
C LYS A 97 -12.14 57.59 2.88
N ARG A 98 -12.72 58.07 1.77
CA ARG A 98 -12.10 58.15 0.44
C ARG A 98 -10.76 58.87 0.48
N ILE A 99 -9.71 58.20 0.02
CA ILE A 99 -8.48 58.81 -0.49
C ILE A 99 -8.57 58.70 -2.03
N PRO A 100 -8.37 59.78 -2.81
CA PRO A 100 -8.50 59.72 -4.25
C PRO A 100 -7.36 58.88 -4.86
N ALA A 101 -7.74 57.84 -5.61
CA ALA A 101 -6.81 56.98 -6.33
C ALA A 101 -6.14 57.75 -7.48
N LYS A 102 -4.80 57.68 -7.54
CA LYS A 102 -4.05 57.94 -8.78
C LYS A 102 -4.45 56.87 -9.79
N THR A 103 -4.84 57.28 -10.98
CA THR A 103 -5.09 56.40 -12.13
C THR A 103 -3.86 55.53 -12.43
N PRO A 104 -3.99 54.19 -12.54
CA PRO A 104 -2.92 53.34 -13.01
C PRO A 104 -2.64 53.62 -14.50
N PRO A 105 -1.38 53.46 -14.97
CA PRO A 105 -1.03 53.68 -16.37
C PRO A 105 -1.73 52.65 -17.29
N PRO A 106 -2.03 53.01 -18.54
CA PRO A 106 -2.71 52.12 -19.48
C PRO A 106 -1.84 50.91 -19.82
N LEU A 107 -2.49 49.74 -19.93
CA LEU A 107 -1.89 48.50 -20.38
C LEU A 107 -1.34 48.65 -21.82
N PRO A 108 -0.21 47.99 -22.15
CA PRO A 108 0.33 48.01 -23.51
C PRO A 108 -0.60 47.30 -24.51
N PRO A 109 -0.60 47.73 -25.80
CA PRO A 109 -1.45 47.15 -26.82
C PRO A 109 -1.05 45.70 -27.17
N PRO A 110 -2.01 44.86 -27.63
CA PRO A 110 -1.75 43.46 -27.97
C PRO A 110 -0.81 43.31 -29.17
N LEU A 111 0.08 42.32 -29.10
CA LEU A 111 1.02 41.98 -30.18
C LEU A 111 0.26 41.62 -31.48
N ASN A 112 0.63 42.28 -32.56
CA ASN A 112 0.07 42.09 -33.90
C ASN A 112 0.59 40.78 -34.53
N GLN A 113 -0.30 39.92 -35.04
CA GLN A 113 -0.01 38.59 -35.61
C GLN A 113 0.76 38.60 -36.96
N ALA A 114 1.49 39.66 -37.28
CA ALA A 114 2.18 39.84 -38.56
C ALA A 114 3.71 39.71 -38.48
N THR A 115 4.25 38.85 -37.60
CA THR A 115 5.70 38.55 -37.57
C THR A 115 6.01 37.07 -37.29
N LEU A 116 5.26 36.17 -37.93
CA LEU A 116 5.59 34.74 -38.02
C LEU A 116 5.54 34.28 -39.48
N THR A 117 6.44 34.80 -40.30
CA THR A 117 6.70 34.28 -41.64
C THR A 117 8.20 34.33 -41.93
N LYS A 118 8.90 33.22 -41.65
CA LYS A 118 10.08 32.71 -42.37
C LYS A 118 10.63 31.47 -41.66
N ILE A 119 10.01 30.31 -41.92
CA ILE A 119 10.70 29.01 -41.87
C ILE A 119 10.33 28.29 -43.17
N PRO A 120 11.30 27.83 -43.99
CA PRO A 120 10.98 27.17 -45.26
C PRO A 120 10.38 25.78 -45.01
N LEU A 121 9.19 25.53 -45.55
CA LEU A 121 8.61 24.19 -45.68
C LEU A 121 9.49 23.35 -46.62
N THR A 122 10.23 22.41 -46.04
CA THR A 122 10.86 21.31 -46.79
C THR A 122 9.79 20.35 -47.32
N LYS A 123 10.02 19.87 -48.54
CA LYS A 123 9.17 19.04 -49.41
C LYS A 123 8.40 17.90 -48.70
N PRO A 124 7.19 17.54 -49.16
CA PRO A 124 6.47 16.39 -48.65
C PRO A 124 7.22 15.07 -48.97
N PRO A 125 7.23 14.07 -48.07
CA PRO A 125 7.81 12.78 -48.37
C PRO A 125 7.01 12.07 -49.47
N LYS A 126 7.75 11.47 -50.42
CA LYS A 126 7.23 10.61 -51.48
C LYS A 126 6.45 9.44 -50.87
N LYS A 127 5.26 9.16 -51.39
CA LYS A 127 4.55 7.88 -51.23
C LYS A 127 5.50 6.75 -51.61
N ILE A 128 5.90 5.93 -50.62
CA ILE A 128 6.49 4.62 -50.87
C ILE A 128 5.31 3.64 -50.90
N GLU A 129 4.90 3.25 -52.10
CA GLU A 129 4.03 2.08 -52.28
C GLU A 129 4.83 0.82 -51.93
N HIS A 130 4.55 0.21 -50.78
CA HIS A 130 4.97 -1.16 -50.54
C HIS A 130 4.08 -2.10 -51.35
N LYS A 131 4.57 -2.52 -52.52
CA LYS A 131 4.10 -3.72 -53.21
C LYS A 131 4.22 -4.90 -52.23
N CYS A 132 3.07 -5.45 -51.86
CA CYS A 132 2.97 -6.73 -51.16
C CYS A 132 3.50 -7.84 -52.09
N GLN A 133 4.78 -8.18 -51.92
CA GLN A 133 5.40 -9.30 -52.62
C GLN A 133 5.11 -10.57 -51.82
N LYS A 134 4.13 -11.33 -52.31
CA LYS A 134 3.68 -12.62 -51.78
C LYS A 134 4.81 -13.65 -51.92
N GLN A 135 5.73 -13.70 -50.96
CA GLN A 135 6.73 -14.76 -50.88
C GLN A 135 6.15 -15.96 -50.12
N ARG A 136 5.76 -16.98 -50.88
CA ARG A 136 5.70 -18.36 -50.40
C ARG A 136 7.13 -18.82 -50.10
N CYS A 137 7.35 -19.37 -48.89
CA CYS A 137 8.23 -20.50 -48.54
C CYS A 137 8.86 -20.34 -47.14
N CYS A 138 8.44 -21.16 -46.17
CA CYS A 138 9.34 -21.99 -45.32
C CYS A 138 8.56 -22.68 -44.18
N GLY A 139 7.85 -23.77 -44.49
CA GLY A 139 7.23 -24.66 -43.49
C GLY A 139 8.19 -25.63 -42.79
N VAL A 140 9.51 -25.55 -43.06
CA VAL A 140 10.49 -26.54 -42.57
C VAL A 140 11.29 -26.04 -41.35
N LYS A 141 11.43 -24.72 -41.14
CA LYS A 141 12.23 -24.17 -40.02
C LYS A 141 11.49 -24.10 -38.69
N ILE A 142 10.15 -24.10 -38.70
CA ILE A 142 9.33 -24.05 -37.47
C ILE A 142 9.31 -25.42 -36.77
N SER A 143 9.30 -26.51 -37.53
CA SER A 143 9.28 -27.88 -36.98
C SER A 143 10.53 -28.20 -36.14
N VAL A 144 11.71 -27.72 -36.59
CA VAL A 144 12.98 -27.95 -35.88
C VAL A 144 13.09 -27.12 -34.58
N CYS A 145 12.54 -25.90 -34.55
CA CYS A 145 12.54 -25.10 -33.31
C CYS A 145 11.59 -25.70 -32.26
N VAL A 146 10.43 -26.20 -32.66
CA VAL A 146 9.46 -26.80 -31.73
C VAL A 146 10.00 -28.10 -31.13
N THR A 147 10.69 -28.95 -31.92
CA THR A 147 11.28 -30.18 -31.39
C THR A 147 12.44 -29.91 -30.42
N VAL A 148 13.25 -28.88 -30.66
CA VAL A 148 14.32 -28.48 -29.74
C VAL A 148 13.75 -27.94 -28.42
N LEU A 149 12.67 -27.15 -28.46
CA LEU A 149 12.02 -26.64 -27.24
C LEU A 149 11.36 -27.75 -26.41
N ILE A 150 10.78 -28.76 -27.07
CA ILE A 150 10.23 -29.94 -26.39
C ILE A 150 11.34 -30.76 -25.73
N LEU A 151 12.48 -30.96 -26.39
CA LEU A 151 13.64 -31.67 -25.83
C LEU A 151 14.22 -30.94 -24.61
N ILE A 152 14.33 -29.61 -24.66
CA ILE A 152 14.79 -28.80 -23.52
C ILE A 152 13.81 -28.91 -22.35
N SER A 153 12.50 -28.88 -22.62
CA SER A 153 11.47 -29.02 -21.58
C SER A 153 11.51 -30.40 -20.91
N LEU A 154 11.73 -31.47 -21.69
CA LEU A 154 11.87 -32.82 -21.15
C LEU A 154 13.14 -33.00 -20.31
N LEU A 155 14.26 -32.38 -20.73
CA LEU A 155 15.49 -32.39 -19.94
C LEU A 155 15.32 -31.67 -18.59
N MET A 156 14.65 -30.52 -18.58
CA MET A 156 14.34 -29.78 -17.35
C MET A 156 13.38 -30.57 -16.43
N ALA A 157 12.40 -31.28 -17.00
CA ALA A 157 11.52 -32.14 -16.20
C ALA A 157 12.30 -33.32 -15.57
N CYS A 158 13.24 -33.91 -16.30
CA CYS A 158 14.09 -34.98 -15.79
C CYS A 158 15.02 -34.50 -14.66
N THR A 159 15.57 -33.28 -14.72
CA THR A 159 16.42 -32.75 -13.65
C THR A 159 15.62 -32.43 -12.39
N VAL A 160 14.40 -31.89 -12.52
CA VAL A 160 13.49 -31.67 -11.40
C VAL A 160 13.08 -33.00 -10.76
N PHE A 161 12.77 -34.01 -11.57
CA PHE A 161 12.41 -35.34 -11.05
C PHE A 161 13.59 -36.01 -10.32
N ALA A 162 14.81 -35.89 -10.85
CA ALA A 162 16.01 -36.39 -10.21
C ALA A 162 16.28 -35.68 -8.86
N PHE A 163 16.06 -34.36 -8.79
CA PHE A 163 16.19 -33.58 -7.56
C PHE A 163 15.16 -34.02 -6.51
N LEU A 164 13.89 -34.14 -6.89
CA LEU A 164 12.82 -34.61 -5.99
C LEU A 164 13.04 -36.05 -5.51
N TRP A 165 13.57 -36.92 -6.37
CA TRP A 165 13.98 -38.28 -6.00
C TRP A 165 15.13 -38.28 -4.99
N GLN A 166 16.12 -37.38 -5.17
CA GLN A 166 17.24 -37.22 -4.23
C GLN A 166 16.78 -36.68 -2.87
N THR A 167 15.85 -35.73 -2.85
CA THR A 167 15.30 -35.19 -1.59
C THR A 167 14.49 -36.26 -0.86
N GLN A 168 13.70 -37.06 -1.57
CA GLN A 168 12.94 -38.15 -0.96
C GLN A 168 13.85 -39.21 -0.32
N LYS A 169 14.93 -39.60 -1.01
CA LYS A 169 15.94 -40.51 -0.43
C LYS A 169 16.61 -39.97 0.84
N ARG A 170 16.81 -38.65 0.96
CA ARG A 170 17.35 -38.04 2.19
C ARG A 170 16.34 -38.06 3.35
N ILE A 171 15.06 -37.91 3.06
CA ILE A 171 13.98 -37.99 4.04
C ILE A 171 13.83 -39.43 4.57
N ASP A 172 13.93 -40.43 3.69
CA ASP A 172 13.86 -41.84 4.08
C ASP A 172 15.12 -42.29 4.89
N ALA A 173 16.27 -41.69 4.62
CA ALA A 173 17.51 -41.92 5.39
C ALA A 173 17.52 -41.23 6.76
N THR A 174 16.72 -40.19 6.98
CA THR A 174 16.59 -39.51 8.29
C THR A 174 15.55 -40.20 9.17
N LYS A 175 14.44 -40.69 8.60
CA LYS A 175 13.46 -41.52 9.33
C LYS A 175 13.99 -42.84 9.86
N SER A 176 15.03 -43.41 9.23
CA SER A 176 15.66 -44.66 9.72
C SER A 176 16.67 -44.45 10.85
N LYS A 177 17.07 -43.20 11.15
CA LYS A 177 17.97 -42.87 12.27
C LYS A 177 17.24 -42.50 13.57
N GLU A 178 16.00 -42.03 13.51
CA GLU A 178 15.25 -41.61 14.71
C GLU A 178 14.54 -42.74 15.48
N VAL A 179 14.58 -43.99 14.98
CA VAL A 179 13.92 -45.14 15.63
C VAL A 179 14.84 -45.90 16.60
N PHE A 180 16.13 -45.55 16.69
CA PHE A 180 17.10 -46.29 17.49
C PHE A 180 17.92 -45.38 18.41
N GLU A 181 17.27 -44.77 19.41
CA GLU A 181 17.89 -44.57 20.73
C GLU A 181 16.85 -44.06 21.73
N SER A 182 16.49 -44.94 22.68
CA SER A 182 15.79 -44.60 23.90
C SER A 182 16.79 -44.62 25.06
N ASN A 183 16.75 -43.54 25.85
CA ASN A 183 17.32 -43.26 27.19
C ASN A 183 17.51 -44.48 28.13
N PRO A 184 18.29 -44.43 29.26
CA PRO A 184 18.43 -43.28 30.19
C PRO A 184 19.72 -43.14 31.06
N SER A 185 19.76 -42.02 31.83
CA SER A 185 20.31 -41.83 33.20
C SER A 185 21.74 -41.29 33.39
N ALA A 186 21.89 -40.15 34.09
CA ALA A 186 22.64 -40.02 35.36
C ALA A 186 22.80 -38.55 35.82
N GLU A 187 23.02 -38.39 37.13
CA GLU A 187 22.92 -37.21 38.01
C GLU A 187 24.06 -36.15 37.95
N ARG A 188 23.82 -35.03 38.68
CA ARG A 188 24.75 -34.03 39.28
C ARG A 188 25.39 -33.05 38.28
N SER A 189 25.58 -31.76 38.58
CA SER A 189 25.93 -31.08 39.84
C SER A 189 25.59 -29.60 39.75
N VAL A 190 25.18 -29.02 40.88
CA VAL A 190 25.08 -27.58 41.15
C VAL A 190 26.50 -26.97 41.19
N LEU A 191 26.71 -25.79 40.58
CA LEU A 191 27.70 -24.83 41.05
C LEU A 191 27.28 -23.40 40.66
N SER A 192 27.29 -22.53 41.66
CA SER A 192 26.83 -21.14 41.67
C SER A 192 27.99 -20.23 42.08
N VAL A 193 28.29 -19.15 41.34
CA VAL A 193 29.03 -17.95 41.83
C VAL A 193 28.87 -16.75 40.84
N PRO A 194 29.18 -15.48 41.19
CA PRO A 194 28.18 -14.40 41.18
C PRO A 194 28.58 -13.09 40.45
N LEU A 195 27.57 -12.25 40.27
CA LEU A 195 27.45 -10.78 40.38
C LEU A 195 28.64 -9.81 40.13
N GLU A 196 28.26 -8.73 39.42
CA GLU A 196 28.72 -7.33 39.50
C GLU A 196 29.88 -6.84 38.60
N ALA A 197 29.55 -5.96 37.64
CA ALA A 197 30.42 -4.87 37.22
C ALA A 197 29.57 -3.68 36.69
N ALA A 198 29.96 -2.48 37.11
CA ALA A 198 29.22 -1.23 37.13
C ALA A 198 28.96 -0.56 35.76
N LEU A 199 27.85 0.18 35.67
CA LEU A 199 27.55 1.15 34.60
C LEU A 199 27.76 2.59 35.13
N PRO A 200 28.24 3.54 34.30
CA PRO A 200 28.36 4.96 34.67
C PRO A 200 27.02 5.71 34.53
N PRO A 201 26.86 6.91 35.15
CA PRO A 201 25.55 7.56 35.27
C PRO A 201 25.14 8.28 33.98
N SER A 202 23.91 8.03 33.54
CA SER A 202 23.24 8.71 32.44
C SER A 202 22.42 9.89 32.96
N ASP A 203 22.86 11.12 32.70
CA ASP A 203 21.99 12.31 32.72
C ASP A 203 21.17 12.33 31.43
N VAL A 204 20.11 11.50 31.40
CA VAL A 204 19.06 11.61 30.38
C VAL A 204 17.87 12.30 31.04
N VAL A 205 17.60 13.52 30.58
CA VAL A 205 16.37 14.25 30.88
C VAL A 205 15.19 13.42 30.37
N GLN A 206 14.60 12.62 31.25
CA GLN A 206 13.39 11.87 30.95
C GLN A 206 12.24 12.86 30.76
N LYS A 207 11.73 12.94 29.52
CA LYS A 207 10.50 13.65 29.19
C LYS A 207 9.36 13.10 30.07
N PRO A 208 8.47 13.95 30.62
CA PRO A 208 7.48 13.51 31.60
C PRO A 208 6.59 12.39 31.06
N ILE A 209 6.49 11.33 31.84
CA ILE A 209 5.58 10.20 31.61
C ILE A 209 4.16 10.76 31.59
N PRO A 210 3.38 10.53 30.51
CA PRO A 210 2.00 11.01 30.45
C PRO A 210 1.15 10.37 31.55
N PRO A 211 0.14 11.10 32.06
CA PRO A 211 -0.65 10.65 33.21
C PRO A 211 -1.38 9.34 32.90
N LEU A 212 -1.57 8.54 33.95
CA LEU A 212 -2.23 7.24 33.94
C LEU A 212 -3.66 7.34 33.36
N GLY A 213 -3.82 7.16 32.05
CA GLY A 213 -5.07 7.41 31.35
C GLY A 213 -5.21 6.58 30.07
N LYS A 214 -6.14 5.62 30.10
CA LYS A 214 -6.55 4.70 29.01
C LYS A 214 -5.39 3.86 28.42
N LYS A 215 -5.54 2.53 28.36
CA LYS A 215 -4.56 1.68 27.68
C LYS A 215 -4.34 2.20 26.24
N PRO A 216 -3.09 2.28 25.76
CA PRO A 216 -2.80 2.70 24.38
C PRO A 216 -3.62 1.86 23.39
N THR A 217 -4.18 2.48 22.37
CA THR A 217 -4.81 1.75 21.27
C THR A 217 -3.75 0.91 20.57
N GLU A 218 -4.04 -0.36 20.37
CA GLU A 218 -3.15 -1.29 19.68
C GLU A 218 -3.13 -0.94 18.17
N PRO A 219 -1.97 -0.59 17.59
CA PRO A 219 -1.91 -0.15 16.19
C PRO A 219 -2.27 -1.26 15.18
N LEU A 220 -2.00 -2.53 15.50
CA LEU A 220 -2.28 -3.68 14.65
C LEU A 220 -3.21 -4.63 15.41
N ILE A 221 -4.41 -4.88 14.91
CA ILE A 221 -5.40 -5.75 15.56
C ILE A 221 -5.64 -7.01 14.75
N SER A 222 -5.94 -8.12 15.44
CA SER A 222 -6.34 -9.37 14.80
C SER A 222 -7.79 -9.34 14.30
N ALA A 223 -8.13 -10.23 13.38
CA ALA A 223 -9.51 -10.47 12.97
C ALA A 223 -10.42 -10.88 14.15
N ASN A 224 -9.92 -11.66 15.12
CA ASN A 224 -10.66 -11.99 16.35
C ASN A 224 -10.98 -10.75 17.19
N THR A 225 -10.04 -9.80 17.27
CA THR A 225 -10.22 -8.53 17.99
C THR A 225 -11.29 -7.69 17.32
N LEU A 226 -11.24 -7.54 15.99
CA LEU A 226 -12.27 -6.83 15.21
C LEU A 226 -13.64 -7.51 15.36
N LEU A 227 -13.70 -8.84 15.25
CA LEU A 227 -14.93 -9.60 15.43
C LEU A 227 -15.53 -9.36 16.83
N THR A 228 -14.69 -9.31 17.86
CA THR A 228 -15.11 -8.97 19.23
C THR A 228 -15.72 -7.57 19.28
N TYR A 229 -15.12 -6.59 18.60
CA TYR A 229 -15.66 -5.23 18.54
C TYR A 229 -17.03 -5.17 17.84
N ILE A 230 -17.20 -5.92 16.76
CA ILE A 230 -18.47 -6.03 16.02
C ILE A 230 -19.55 -6.68 16.91
N ILE A 231 -19.28 -7.86 17.48
CA ILE A 231 -20.24 -8.60 18.32
C ILE A 231 -20.65 -7.80 19.56
N THR A 232 -19.67 -7.14 20.21
CA THR A 232 -19.94 -6.32 21.40
C THR A 232 -20.44 -4.92 21.08
N LYS A 233 -20.73 -4.63 19.80
CA LYS A 233 -21.25 -3.34 19.31
C LYS A 233 -20.44 -2.15 19.81
N ARG A 234 -19.11 -2.27 19.77
CA ARG A 234 -18.22 -1.14 20.06
C ARG A 234 -18.39 -0.09 18.98
N ARG A 235 -18.15 1.16 19.36
CA ARG A 235 -18.15 2.29 18.44
C ARG A 235 -16.89 2.26 17.57
N ILE A 236 -16.99 1.60 16.42
CA ILE A 236 -15.92 1.49 15.43
C ILE A 236 -16.32 2.18 14.12
N CYS A 237 -15.33 2.67 13.38
CA CYS A 237 -15.44 3.18 12.03
C CYS A 237 -14.55 2.28 11.17
N LEU A 238 -15.17 1.31 10.49
CA LEU A 238 -14.46 0.28 9.74
C LEU A 238 -14.34 0.71 8.28
N PHE A 239 -13.12 0.76 7.76
CA PHE A 239 -12.86 1.16 6.39
C PHE A 239 -12.05 0.13 5.62
N GLU A 240 -12.53 -0.18 4.40
CA GLU A 240 -11.70 -0.79 3.36
C GLU A 240 -11.03 0.34 2.59
N VAL A 241 -9.70 0.36 2.50
CA VAL A 241 -8.96 1.40 1.77
C VAL A 241 -8.80 0.97 0.32
N SER A 242 -9.16 1.84 -0.61
CA SER A 242 -9.04 1.60 -2.05
C SER A 242 -7.59 1.67 -2.51
N SER A 243 -7.29 1.01 -3.63
CA SER A 243 -6.05 1.29 -4.37
C SER A 243 -6.22 2.54 -5.26
N LEU A 244 -5.19 2.83 -6.06
CA LEU A 244 -5.26 3.83 -7.14
C LEU A 244 -6.27 3.44 -8.25
N GLN A 245 -6.63 2.16 -8.36
CA GLN A 245 -7.63 1.69 -9.31
C GLN A 245 -9.03 1.81 -8.70
N ILE A 246 -9.56 3.04 -8.73
CA ILE A 246 -10.82 3.42 -8.04
C ILE A 246 -11.99 2.52 -8.45
N GLU A 247 -12.21 2.32 -9.74
CA GLU A 247 -13.36 1.54 -10.23
C GLU A 247 -13.24 0.05 -9.88
N THR A 248 -12.03 -0.51 -9.97
CA THR A 248 -11.76 -1.89 -9.53
C THR A 248 -12.04 -2.02 -8.03
N SER A 249 -11.49 -1.12 -7.21
CA SER A 249 -11.71 -1.11 -5.76
C SER A 249 -13.20 -0.98 -5.41
N LYS A 250 -13.94 -0.14 -6.12
CA LYS A 250 -15.39 0.05 -5.96
C LYS A 250 -16.17 -1.21 -6.32
N ALA A 251 -15.80 -1.88 -7.41
CA ALA A 251 -16.42 -3.13 -7.83
C ALA A 251 -16.15 -4.27 -6.83
N ASP A 252 -14.89 -4.43 -6.40
CA ASP A 252 -14.46 -5.47 -5.47
C ASP A 252 -15.11 -5.29 -4.09
N PHE A 253 -15.15 -4.06 -3.58
CA PHE A 253 -15.86 -3.73 -2.34
C PHE A 253 -17.34 -4.10 -2.45
N ARG A 254 -18.01 -3.72 -3.55
CA ARG A 254 -19.43 -4.04 -3.76
C ARG A 254 -19.70 -5.53 -3.92
N ALA A 255 -18.73 -6.29 -4.42
CA ALA A 255 -18.85 -7.73 -4.53
C ALA A 255 -18.76 -8.40 -3.15
N ASP A 256 -17.77 -8.04 -2.33
CA ASP A 256 -17.56 -8.64 -1.02
C ASP A 256 -16.67 -7.74 -0.12
N HIS A 257 -17.18 -7.38 1.06
CA HIS A 257 -16.45 -6.61 2.08
C HIS A 257 -16.85 -7.03 3.50
N ILE A 258 -16.07 -6.64 4.51
CA ILE A 258 -16.41 -6.95 5.92
C ILE A 258 -17.70 -6.22 6.30
N GLU A 259 -18.61 -6.91 6.98
CA GLU A 259 -19.90 -6.34 7.38
C GLU A 259 -19.72 -5.02 8.16
N GLY A 260 -20.37 -3.96 7.70
CA GLY A 260 -20.30 -2.62 8.31
C GLY A 260 -19.12 -1.77 7.84
N ALA A 261 -18.25 -2.28 6.96
CA ALA A 261 -17.17 -1.48 6.38
C ALA A 261 -17.71 -0.42 5.41
N ILE A 262 -16.96 0.67 5.26
CA ILE A 262 -17.17 1.72 4.25
C ILE A 262 -15.93 1.77 3.37
N LEU A 263 -16.09 1.93 2.05
CA LEU A 263 -14.96 2.16 1.16
C LEU A 263 -14.36 3.56 1.38
N LEU A 264 -13.07 3.61 1.67
CA LEU A 264 -12.25 4.81 1.83
C LEU A 264 -11.35 4.99 0.61
N TYR A 265 -11.58 6.04 -0.16
CA TYR A 265 -10.85 6.33 -1.39
C TYR A 265 -9.47 6.92 -1.08
N PHE A 266 -8.42 6.23 -1.50
CA PHE A 266 -7.03 6.68 -1.34
C PHE A 266 -6.77 8.05 -1.98
N SER A 267 -7.38 8.32 -3.14
CA SER A 267 -7.30 9.61 -3.84
C SER A 267 -7.79 10.81 -3.02
N ASN A 268 -8.59 10.57 -1.97
CA ASN A 268 -9.07 11.62 -1.08
C ASN A 268 -8.17 11.81 0.14
N LEU A 269 -7.15 10.96 0.30
CA LEU A 269 -6.12 11.04 1.33
C LEU A 269 -4.79 11.58 0.77
N SER A 270 -4.54 11.32 -0.51
CA SER A 270 -3.25 11.56 -1.16
C SER A 270 -3.39 12.11 -2.58
N HIS A 271 -2.47 13.01 -2.96
CA HIS A 271 -2.18 13.34 -4.34
C HIS A 271 -0.73 12.98 -4.65
N SER A 272 -0.52 11.90 -5.42
CA SER A 272 0.82 11.40 -5.80
C SER A 272 1.76 11.13 -4.61
N GLY A 273 1.21 10.61 -3.50
CA GLY A 273 1.98 10.32 -2.28
C GLY A 273 1.98 11.46 -1.25
N VAL A 274 1.63 12.68 -1.66
CA VAL A 274 1.55 13.85 -0.78
C VAL A 274 0.19 13.87 -0.06
N PRO A 275 0.13 14.05 1.28
CA PRO A 275 -1.11 14.21 2.02
C PRO A 275 -1.98 15.36 1.48
N VAL A 276 -3.29 15.15 1.45
CA VAL A 276 -4.24 16.25 1.19
C VAL A 276 -4.22 17.30 2.31
N HIS A 277 -4.80 18.47 2.06
CA HIS A 277 -4.92 19.50 3.09
C HIS A 277 -5.78 19.03 4.28
N PRO A 278 -5.45 19.37 5.55
CA PRO A 278 -6.20 18.92 6.73
C PRO A 278 -7.71 19.17 6.68
N LEU A 279 -8.14 20.31 6.11
CA LEU A 279 -9.56 20.64 5.95
C LEU A 279 -10.26 19.75 4.92
N GLN A 280 -9.56 19.36 3.85
CA GLN A 280 -10.10 18.43 2.85
C GLN A 280 -10.28 17.05 3.47
N PHE A 281 -9.26 16.55 4.17
CA PHE A 281 -9.36 15.30 4.91
C PHE A 281 -10.51 15.34 5.92
N GLN A 282 -10.57 16.37 6.77
CA GLN A 282 -11.61 16.54 7.79
C GLN A 282 -13.02 16.48 7.17
N ARG A 283 -13.27 17.18 6.07
CA ARG A 283 -14.57 17.13 5.39
C ARG A 283 -14.89 15.74 4.88
N TYR A 284 -13.93 15.13 4.20
CA TYR A 284 -14.10 13.83 3.59
C TYR A 284 -14.49 12.76 4.62
N ILE A 285 -13.69 12.59 5.68
CA ILE A 285 -13.95 11.57 6.70
C ILE A 285 -15.21 11.89 7.53
N ARG A 286 -15.58 13.17 7.71
CA ARG A 286 -16.83 13.54 8.40
C ARG A 286 -18.02 13.08 7.55
N ASN A 287 -17.95 13.20 6.23
CA ASN A 287 -18.99 12.68 5.34
C ASN A 287 -19.09 11.16 5.37
N LEU A 288 -18.02 10.46 5.78
CA LEU A 288 -18.05 9.02 6.07
C LEU A 288 -18.52 8.69 7.50
N GLY A 289 -19.02 9.68 8.25
CA GLY A 289 -19.57 9.50 9.59
C GLY A 289 -18.52 9.46 10.70
N VAL A 290 -17.25 9.78 10.43
CA VAL A 290 -16.19 9.69 11.45
C VAL A 290 -16.34 10.79 12.50
N GLU A 291 -16.43 10.34 13.75
CA GLU A 291 -16.44 11.18 14.95
C GLU A 291 -15.11 11.06 15.72
N ASN A 292 -14.77 12.08 16.50
CA ASN A 292 -13.49 12.15 17.23
C ASN A 292 -13.25 10.98 18.19
N ASP A 293 -14.30 10.39 18.76
CA ASP A 293 -14.23 9.27 19.70
C ASP A 293 -14.50 7.91 19.05
N CYS A 294 -14.65 7.86 17.72
CA CYS A 294 -14.74 6.61 16.98
C CYS A 294 -13.39 5.86 16.99
N HIS A 295 -13.40 4.53 17.13
CA HIS A 295 -12.21 3.72 16.87
C HIS A 295 -12.13 3.40 15.37
N VAL A 296 -11.23 4.06 14.66
CA VAL A 296 -11.02 3.83 13.23
C VAL A 296 -10.24 2.52 13.05
N ILE A 297 -10.78 1.63 12.23
CA ILE A 297 -10.17 0.36 11.87
C ILE A 297 -10.03 0.33 10.36
N LEU A 298 -8.80 0.19 9.88
CA LEU A 298 -8.44 0.23 8.47
C LEU A 298 -8.06 -1.17 8.02
N TYR A 299 -8.43 -1.54 6.81
CA TYR A 299 -7.94 -2.74 6.13
C TYR A 299 -7.92 -2.50 4.62
N ASP A 300 -7.18 -3.31 3.88
CA ASP A 300 -7.24 -3.35 2.42
C ASP A 300 -7.31 -4.81 1.94
N LYS A 301 -7.19 -5.02 0.62
CA LYS A 301 -7.29 -6.35 -0.01
C LYS A 301 -6.05 -7.24 0.18
N GLY A 302 -5.11 -6.89 1.07
CA GLY A 302 -4.02 -7.75 1.53
C GLY A 302 -2.61 -7.23 1.27
N GLU A 303 -2.48 -6.13 0.52
CA GLU A 303 -1.20 -5.49 0.27
C GLU A 303 -0.69 -4.75 1.53
N GLN A 304 -1.60 -4.39 2.44
CA GLN A 304 -1.36 -3.58 3.65
C GLN A 304 -0.79 -2.18 3.40
N ILE A 305 -0.39 -1.86 2.17
CA ILE A 305 0.21 -0.60 1.78
C ILE A 305 -0.80 0.55 1.83
N TRP A 306 -2.02 0.35 1.33
CA TRP A 306 -3.08 1.36 1.34
C TRP A 306 -3.60 1.58 2.76
N GLY A 307 -3.78 0.50 3.51
CA GLY A 307 -4.13 0.55 4.92
C GLY A 307 -3.08 1.27 5.77
N SER A 308 -1.78 1.02 5.53
CA SER A 308 -0.68 1.67 6.25
C SER A 308 -0.62 3.17 5.95
N TYR A 309 -0.78 3.57 4.69
CA TYR A 309 -0.81 4.98 4.32
C TYR A 309 -2.00 5.69 4.97
N ALA A 310 -3.20 5.10 4.87
CA ALA A 310 -4.38 5.65 5.55
C ALA A 310 -4.16 5.75 7.06
N PHE A 311 -3.55 4.73 7.69
CA PHE A 311 -3.22 4.75 9.11
C PHE A 311 -2.31 5.94 9.45
N TRP A 312 -1.24 6.15 8.66
CA TRP A 312 -0.35 7.31 8.82
C TRP A 312 -1.11 8.63 8.68
N ILE A 313 -1.99 8.77 7.69
CA ILE A 313 -2.80 9.98 7.49
C ILE A 313 -3.75 10.26 8.67
N PHE A 314 -4.43 9.24 9.21
CA PHE A 314 -5.27 9.40 10.39
C PHE A 314 -4.44 9.87 11.60
N LYS A 315 -3.23 9.34 11.78
CA LYS A 315 -2.30 9.78 12.83
C LYS A 315 -1.79 11.20 12.60
N LEU A 316 -1.38 11.54 11.38
CA LEU A 316 -0.94 12.88 10.97
C LEU A 316 -2.01 13.95 11.25
N PHE A 317 -3.29 13.59 11.09
CA PHE A 317 -4.42 14.46 11.39
C PHE A 317 -5.01 14.28 12.80
N GLY A 318 -4.29 13.62 13.71
CA GLY A 318 -4.55 13.63 15.14
C GLY A 318 -5.59 12.60 15.63
N HIS A 319 -5.97 11.63 14.81
CA HIS A 319 -6.87 10.54 15.22
C HIS A 319 -6.09 9.40 15.88
N GLU A 320 -5.88 9.50 17.19
CA GLU A 320 -5.07 8.51 17.92
C GLU A 320 -5.68 7.11 17.97
N ARG A 321 -7.00 7.00 17.98
CA ARG A 321 -7.72 5.73 18.06
C ARG A 321 -7.88 5.09 16.68
N THR A 322 -6.75 4.75 16.08
CA THR A 322 -6.65 4.12 14.76
C THR A 322 -5.93 2.79 14.89
N SER A 323 -6.45 1.76 14.22
CA SER A 323 -5.83 0.43 14.12
C SER A 323 -5.87 -0.07 12.68
N LEU A 324 -4.88 -0.86 12.29
CA LEU A 324 -4.83 -1.62 11.04
C LEU A 324 -5.23 -3.07 11.31
N LEU A 325 -6.00 -3.69 10.43
CA LEU A 325 -6.37 -5.09 10.51
C LEU A 325 -5.24 -5.98 9.97
N ASN A 326 -4.66 -6.80 10.84
CA ASN A 326 -3.60 -7.74 10.45
C ASN A 326 -4.14 -8.77 9.43
N GLY A 327 -3.40 -8.97 8.34
CA GLY A 327 -3.79 -9.82 7.22
C GLY A 327 -4.93 -9.27 6.34
N GLY A 328 -5.47 -8.08 6.65
CA GLY A 328 -6.46 -7.40 5.81
C GLY A 328 -7.72 -8.24 5.52
N PHE A 329 -8.32 -8.00 4.35
CA PHE A 329 -9.48 -8.76 3.90
C PHE A 329 -9.19 -10.27 3.66
N PRO A 330 -8.04 -10.68 3.09
CA PRO A 330 -7.77 -12.10 2.86
C PRO A 330 -7.76 -12.94 4.14
N GLU A 331 -7.20 -12.44 5.24
CA GLU A 331 -7.22 -13.18 6.52
C GLU A 331 -8.63 -13.31 7.08
N TRP A 332 -9.46 -12.26 6.95
CA TRP A 332 -10.87 -12.31 7.33
C TRP A 332 -11.62 -13.39 6.54
N LYS A 333 -11.42 -13.43 5.21
CA LYS A 333 -12.01 -14.46 4.33
C LYS A 333 -11.54 -15.86 4.67
N ARG A 334 -10.24 -16.05 4.92
CA ARG A 334 -9.69 -17.35 5.31
C ARG A 334 -10.34 -17.87 6.59
N LEU A 335 -10.56 -17.00 7.57
CA LEU A 335 -11.22 -17.36 8.82
C LEU A 335 -12.72 -17.67 8.63
N GLN A 336 -13.42 -16.90 7.79
CA GLN A 336 -14.78 -17.22 7.37
C GLN A 336 -14.89 -18.60 6.73
N GLU A 337 -14.01 -18.92 5.77
CA GLU A 337 -14.00 -20.19 5.06
C GLU A 337 -13.62 -21.38 5.95
N SER A 338 -12.81 -21.14 6.98
CA SER A 338 -12.45 -22.17 7.97
C SER A 338 -13.60 -22.59 8.88
N GLY A 339 -14.67 -21.79 8.98
CA GLY A 339 -15.79 -22.01 9.89
C GLY A 339 -15.46 -21.79 11.38
N VAL A 340 -14.26 -21.30 11.71
CA VAL A 340 -13.81 -21.06 13.09
C VAL A 340 -14.32 -19.69 13.56
N GLY A 341 -15.64 -19.54 13.70
CA GLY A 341 -16.29 -18.35 14.25
C GLY A 341 -17.20 -17.61 13.27
N PRO A 342 -18.03 -16.67 13.76
CA PRO A 342 -19.04 -15.97 12.96
C PRO A 342 -18.46 -14.82 12.13
N TYR A 343 -17.45 -15.09 11.31
CA TYR A 343 -16.87 -14.11 10.40
C TYR A 343 -17.82 -13.83 9.23
N ALA A 344 -18.39 -12.63 9.21
CA ALA A 344 -19.37 -12.22 8.21
C ALA A 344 -18.77 -11.25 7.19
N THR A 345 -19.22 -11.39 5.95
CA THR A 345 -19.01 -10.42 4.88
C THR A 345 -20.37 -10.06 4.28
N THR A 346 -20.42 -8.95 3.55
CA THR A 346 -21.61 -8.47 2.88
C THR A 346 -21.27 -7.91 1.51
N ASN A 347 -22.29 -7.64 0.71
CA ASN A 347 -22.18 -7.08 -0.63
C ASN A 347 -22.96 -5.75 -0.74
N GLY A 348 -22.77 -5.05 -1.85
CA GLY A 348 -23.36 -3.74 -2.09
C GLY A 348 -22.50 -2.57 -1.61
N PRO A 349 -23.06 -1.34 -1.56
CA PRO A 349 -22.29 -0.12 -1.37
C PRO A 349 -21.80 0.13 0.07
N GLY A 350 -22.02 -0.79 1.02
CA GLY A 350 -21.77 -0.57 2.45
C GLY A 350 -22.90 0.22 3.13
N PRO A 351 -22.77 0.55 4.42
CA PRO A 351 -23.81 1.26 5.17
C PRO A 351 -23.97 2.70 4.65
N VAL A 352 -25.19 3.22 4.75
CA VAL A 352 -25.52 4.61 4.47
C VAL A 352 -25.20 5.46 5.70
N VAL A 353 -24.46 6.55 5.51
CA VAL A 353 -24.15 7.50 6.57
C VAL A 353 -25.26 8.54 6.61
N GLU A 354 -26.05 8.56 7.69
CA GLU A 354 -27.19 9.48 7.82
C GLU A 354 -26.77 10.90 8.20
N PHE A 355 -25.67 11.04 8.95
CA PHE A 355 -25.19 12.32 9.46
C PHE A 355 -23.68 12.44 9.30
N ALA A 356 -23.23 13.65 8.95
CA ALA A 356 -21.81 13.95 8.99
C ALA A 356 -21.28 13.83 10.42
N GLY A 357 -20.13 13.16 10.58
CA GLY A 357 -19.44 13.02 11.85
C GLY A 357 -18.92 14.37 12.38
N ASN A 358 -18.24 14.34 13.52
CA ASN A 358 -17.77 15.55 14.22
C ASN A 358 -16.23 15.67 14.32
N PHE A 359 -15.50 14.84 13.56
CA PHE A 359 -14.04 14.82 13.60
C PHE A 359 -13.42 16.20 13.36
N LYS A 360 -12.36 16.51 14.11
CA LYS A 360 -11.57 17.74 13.96
C LYS A 360 -10.12 17.37 13.70
N ALA A 361 -9.64 17.69 12.50
CA ALA A 361 -8.25 17.42 12.14
C ALA A 361 -7.31 18.28 12.99
N LYS A 362 -6.28 17.66 13.53
CA LYS A 362 -5.16 18.32 14.19
C LYS A 362 -3.88 17.88 13.51
N TRP A 363 -3.12 18.85 12.98
CA TRP A 363 -1.85 18.56 12.36
C TRP A 363 -0.80 18.13 13.39
N MET A 364 -0.18 16.97 13.17
CA MET A 364 0.82 16.36 14.04
C MET A 364 2.19 16.41 13.35
N ASN A 365 2.97 17.45 13.66
CA ASN A 365 4.29 17.70 13.06
C ASN A 365 5.27 16.54 13.26
N GLU A 366 5.12 15.77 14.33
CA GLU A 366 5.99 14.63 14.65
C GLU A 366 5.91 13.47 13.64
N TYR A 367 4.87 13.41 12.80
CA TYR A 367 4.67 12.31 11.87
C TYR A 367 5.05 12.63 10.43
N ILE A 368 5.52 13.85 10.16
CA ILE A 368 5.82 14.31 8.81
C ILE A 368 7.11 15.15 8.80
N SER A 369 7.89 14.99 7.75
CA SER A 369 9.07 15.82 7.49
C SER A 369 8.96 16.42 6.09
N ALA A 370 9.38 17.67 5.96
CA ALA A 370 9.52 18.36 4.68
C ALA A 370 10.97 18.33 4.21
N PHE A 371 11.21 18.78 2.98
CA PHE A 371 12.55 18.87 2.39
C PHE A 371 13.58 19.55 3.30
N ASP A 372 13.21 20.67 3.92
CA ASP A 372 14.13 21.44 4.78
C ASP A 372 14.53 20.68 6.05
N ASP A 373 13.64 19.80 6.58
CA ASP A 373 13.97 18.94 7.73
C ASP A 373 15.02 17.89 7.36
N VAL A 374 14.91 17.32 6.16
CA VAL A 374 15.87 16.32 5.66
C VAL A 374 17.20 16.98 5.29
N LEU A 375 17.15 18.14 4.63
CA LEU A 375 18.35 18.91 4.29
C LEU A 375 19.10 19.37 5.53
N GLY A 376 18.39 19.93 6.53
CA GLY A 376 18.99 20.35 7.80
C GLY A 376 19.59 19.19 8.61
N ASN A 377 19.12 17.96 8.39
CA ASN A 377 19.67 16.77 9.06
C ASN A 377 21.13 16.47 8.66
N PHE A 378 21.64 16.98 7.54
CA PHE A 378 23.05 16.84 7.16
C PHE A 378 23.99 17.65 8.07
N ASP A 379 23.51 18.77 8.60
CA ASP A 379 24.24 19.59 9.57
C ASP A 379 24.03 19.06 10.99
N ASP A 380 22.79 18.79 11.35
CA ASP A 380 22.39 18.45 12.72
C ASP A 380 22.63 16.98 13.10
N LYS A 381 22.58 16.07 12.13
CA LYS A 381 22.69 14.60 12.28
C LYS A 381 21.77 14.00 13.35
N LYS A 382 20.64 14.65 13.63
CA LYS A 382 19.68 14.25 14.68
C LYS A 382 19.00 12.93 14.34
N SER A 383 18.57 12.77 13.09
CA SER A 383 17.76 11.63 12.66
C SER A 383 18.54 10.65 11.79
N ILE A 384 18.15 9.38 11.81
CA ILE A 384 18.57 8.39 10.81
C ILE A 384 17.61 8.49 9.63
N ILE A 385 18.15 8.58 8.41
CA ILE A 385 17.35 8.61 7.18
C ILE A 385 17.22 7.17 6.68
N VAL A 386 15.98 6.71 6.48
CA VAL A 386 15.64 5.36 6.03
C VAL A 386 14.92 5.44 4.68
N ASP A 387 15.45 4.71 3.71
CA ASP A 387 14.85 4.51 2.40
C ASP A 387 14.08 3.19 2.38
N ALA A 388 12.76 3.27 2.13
CA ALA A 388 11.85 2.14 2.05
C ALA A 388 11.67 1.58 0.63
N GLN A 389 12.42 2.07 -0.36
CA GLN A 389 12.47 1.51 -1.70
C GLN A 389 13.06 0.08 -1.70
N SER A 390 12.88 -0.62 -2.82
CA SER A 390 13.57 -1.89 -3.05
C SER A 390 15.10 -1.69 -3.07
N PRO A 391 15.89 -2.74 -2.77
CA PRO A 391 17.34 -2.67 -2.89
C PRO A 391 17.81 -2.25 -4.29
N GLU A 392 17.09 -2.65 -5.34
CA GLU A 392 17.42 -2.29 -6.73
C GLU A 392 17.24 -0.80 -7.01
N GLU A 393 16.16 -0.19 -6.52
CA GLU A 393 15.91 1.24 -6.63
C GLU A 393 16.93 2.04 -5.82
N PHE A 394 17.16 1.66 -4.55
CA PHE A 394 18.12 2.29 -3.66
C PHE A 394 19.54 2.27 -4.24
N ASN A 395 19.97 1.12 -4.77
CA ASN A 395 21.30 0.98 -5.35
C ASN A 395 21.43 1.57 -6.76
N GLY A 396 20.39 2.21 -7.31
CA GLY A 396 20.47 2.81 -8.64
C GLY A 396 20.54 1.79 -9.78
N LEU A 397 19.96 0.60 -9.61
CA LEU A 397 19.99 -0.49 -10.60
C LEU A 397 18.75 -0.49 -11.52
N VAL A 398 17.71 0.25 -11.15
CA VAL A 398 16.49 0.43 -11.96
C VAL A 398 16.72 1.51 -13.02
N THR A 399 16.51 1.18 -14.29
CA THR A 399 16.75 2.09 -15.42
C THR A 399 15.56 2.97 -15.81
N ALA A 400 14.40 2.71 -15.21
CA ALA A 400 13.19 3.51 -15.40
C ALA A 400 13.23 4.76 -14.52
N GLY A 401 13.94 5.81 -14.97
CA GLY A 401 14.04 7.09 -14.27
C GLY A 401 15.35 7.27 -13.51
N VAL A 402 15.39 8.27 -12.62
CA VAL A 402 16.55 8.55 -11.76
C VAL A 402 16.43 7.66 -10.53
N SER A 403 17.20 6.57 -10.49
CA SER A 403 17.28 5.68 -9.33
C SER A 403 18.54 5.96 -8.50
N GLY A 404 18.47 5.65 -7.22
CA GLY A 404 19.46 6.03 -6.23
C GLY A 404 18.81 6.34 -4.88
N HIS A 405 19.57 6.97 -4.00
CA HIS A 405 19.14 7.31 -2.65
C HIS A 405 19.75 8.61 -2.12
N ILE A 406 19.14 9.11 -1.06
CA ILE A 406 19.65 10.24 -0.27
C ILE A 406 20.96 9.80 0.36
N LYS A 407 22.02 10.61 0.23
CA LYS A 407 23.31 10.30 0.84
C LYS A 407 23.19 9.99 2.33
N ASP A 408 23.94 8.99 2.79
CA ASP A 408 23.97 8.48 4.17
C ASP A 408 22.65 7.81 4.63
N ALA A 409 21.64 7.67 3.77
CA ALA A 409 20.44 6.88 4.08
C ALA A 409 20.77 5.39 4.15
N ILE A 410 20.06 4.67 5.02
CA ILE A 410 20.06 3.21 5.07
C ILE A 410 18.83 2.67 4.35
N ASN A 411 18.94 1.51 3.70
CA ASN A 411 17.81 0.88 3.04
C ASN A 411 17.12 -0.12 3.97
N VAL A 412 15.80 0.06 4.18
CA VAL A 412 14.93 -0.91 4.85
C VAL A 412 13.68 -1.07 3.97
N PRO A 413 13.68 -2.01 3.01
CA PRO A 413 12.56 -2.19 2.09
C PRO A 413 11.24 -2.51 2.82
N ALA A 414 10.11 -2.11 2.25
CA ALA A 414 8.80 -2.42 2.83
C ALA A 414 8.56 -3.93 2.99
N GLU A 415 9.11 -4.74 2.08
CA GLU A 415 9.08 -6.21 2.11
C GLU A 415 9.83 -6.80 3.31
N ALA A 416 10.73 -6.04 3.93
CA ALA A 416 11.41 -6.48 5.14
C ALA A 416 10.49 -6.41 6.38
N VAL A 417 9.55 -5.46 6.43
CA VAL A 417 8.63 -5.31 7.58
C VAL A 417 7.30 -6.05 7.39
N PHE A 418 6.95 -6.33 6.13
CA PHE A 418 5.72 -7.02 5.75
C PHE A 418 5.98 -8.06 4.66
N ASN A 419 5.57 -9.30 4.93
CA ASN A 419 5.70 -10.39 3.96
C ASN A 419 4.38 -10.52 3.17
N SER A 420 4.43 -10.16 1.89
CA SER A 420 3.29 -10.20 0.98
C SER A 420 2.88 -11.62 0.58
N VAL A 421 3.78 -12.60 0.66
CA VAL A 421 3.51 -14.00 0.28
C VAL A 421 2.58 -14.66 1.29
N ASN A 422 2.83 -14.42 2.57
CA ASN A 422 1.99 -14.95 3.65
C ASN A 422 0.99 -13.91 4.19
N ASN A 423 1.02 -12.67 3.69
CA ASN A 423 0.21 -11.54 4.13
C ASN A 423 0.31 -11.32 5.65
N THR A 424 1.54 -11.27 6.16
CA THR A 424 1.82 -11.06 7.58
C THR A 424 2.83 -9.95 7.81
N TRP A 425 2.55 -9.15 8.82
CA TRP A 425 3.55 -8.28 9.42
C TRP A 425 4.52 -9.09 10.27
N LEU A 426 5.77 -8.65 10.36
CA LEU A 426 6.67 -9.16 11.40
C LEU A 426 6.05 -8.92 12.79
N ASP A 427 6.27 -9.87 13.69
CA ASP A 427 5.97 -9.69 15.11
C ASP A 427 6.92 -8.67 15.74
N ALA A 428 6.63 -8.27 16.98
CA ALA A 428 7.39 -7.20 17.63
C ALA A 428 8.87 -7.56 17.79
N THR A 429 9.19 -8.82 18.14
CA THR A 429 10.56 -9.27 18.36
C THR A 429 11.35 -9.29 17.06
N ALA A 430 10.82 -9.92 16.01
CA ALA A 430 11.47 -9.98 14.71
C ALA A 430 11.62 -8.58 14.08
N MET A 431 10.67 -7.67 14.32
CA MET A 431 10.76 -6.30 13.85
C MET A 431 11.80 -5.46 14.63
N GLU A 432 11.95 -5.69 15.95
CA GLU A 432 13.03 -5.09 16.74
C GLU A 432 14.41 -5.57 16.29
N GLU A 433 14.55 -6.88 16.03
CA GLU A 433 15.76 -7.48 15.49
C GLU A 433 16.13 -6.88 14.13
N LEU A 434 15.18 -6.85 13.18
CA LEU A 434 15.36 -6.25 11.86
C LEU A 434 15.87 -4.82 11.95
N PHE A 435 15.21 -3.96 12.76
CA PHE A 435 15.60 -2.57 12.89
C PHE A 435 16.97 -2.42 13.55
N THR A 436 17.28 -3.23 14.56
CA THR A 436 18.59 -3.23 15.22
C THR A 436 19.71 -3.64 14.27
N GLU A 437 19.48 -4.64 13.42
CA GLU A 437 20.44 -5.08 12.39
C GLU A 437 20.77 -3.97 11.39
N HIS A 438 19.81 -3.11 11.09
CA HIS A 438 19.98 -1.91 10.25
C HIS A 438 20.51 -0.70 11.03
N GLY A 439 20.83 -0.84 12.32
CA GLY A 439 21.39 0.22 13.16
C GLY A 439 20.35 1.25 13.65
N LEU A 440 19.06 0.91 13.59
CA LEU A 440 17.99 1.74 14.15
C LEU A 440 17.81 1.44 15.63
N HIS A 441 17.66 2.50 16.43
CA HIS A 441 17.41 2.40 17.86
C HIS A 441 16.32 3.41 18.29
N PRO A 442 15.45 3.07 19.26
CA PRO A 442 14.37 3.96 19.68
C PRO A 442 14.84 5.30 20.27
N SER A 443 16.11 5.41 20.67
CA SER A 443 16.70 6.62 21.24
C SER A 443 17.03 7.69 20.20
N ARG A 444 16.96 7.38 18.89
CA ARG A 444 17.29 8.31 17.82
C ARG A 444 16.10 8.45 16.86
N PRO A 445 15.68 9.68 16.51
CA PRO A 445 14.60 9.87 15.56
C PRO A 445 14.90 9.27 14.18
N VAL A 446 13.85 8.89 13.46
CA VAL A 446 13.95 8.27 12.13
C VAL A 446 13.11 9.08 11.13
N ILE A 447 13.69 9.40 9.98
CA ILE A 447 12.96 9.96 8.84
C ILE A 447 12.89 8.88 7.77
N VAL A 448 11.69 8.46 7.40
CA VAL A 448 11.46 7.43 6.38
C VAL A 448 10.98 8.06 5.08
N TYR A 449 11.48 7.59 3.94
CA TYR A 449 11.03 8.03 2.63
C TYR A 449 11.03 6.88 1.62
N CYS A 450 10.42 7.08 0.45
CA CYS A 450 10.57 6.18 -0.69
C CYS A 450 10.37 6.99 -1.99
N GLU A 451 9.45 6.60 -2.87
CA GLU A 451 9.04 7.37 -4.04
C GLU A 451 7.77 8.20 -3.77
N THR A 452 6.70 7.56 -3.30
CA THR A 452 5.35 8.15 -3.13
C THR A 452 4.79 7.99 -1.72
N SER A 453 5.66 7.89 -0.72
CA SER A 453 5.30 7.67 0.70
C SER A 453 4.49 6.39 1.02
N LEU A 454 4.14 5.57 0.03
CA LEU A 454 3.40 4.32 0.22
C LEU A 454 4.23 3.28 0.97
N HIS A 455 5.37 2.85 0.42
CA HIS A 455 6.30 1.95 1.11
C HIS A 455 6.86 2.56 2.41
N ALA A 456 7.14 3.87 2.41
CA ALA A 456 7.58 4.58 3.60
C ALA A 456 6.56 4.49 4.74
N SER A 457 5.26 4.57 4.44
CA SER A 457 4.20 4.44 5.45
C SER A 457 4.15 3.05 6.09
N MET A 458 4.56 2.00 5.37
CA MET A 458 4.63 0.64 5.93
C MET A 458 5.79 0.50 6.92
N VAL A 459 6.98 0.97 6.55
CA VAL A 459 8.15 0.98 7.45
C VAL A 459 7.89 1.89 8.65
N TRP A 460 7.31 3.07 8.42
CA TRP A 460 6.88 3.98 9.47
C TRP A 460 5.85 3.33 10.42
N PHE A 461 4.90 2.54 9.91
CA PHE A 461 3.95 1.81 10.75
C PHE A 461 4.66 0.78 11.65
N GLY A 462 5.67 0.08 11.13
CA GLY A 462 6.52 -0.80 11.93
C GLY A 462 7.26 -0.08 13.05
N LEU A 463 7.90 1.04 12.73
CA LEU A 463 8.57 1.93 13.70
C LEU A 463 7.59 2.45 14.77
N HIS A 464 6.39 2.86 14.35
CA HIS A 464 5.34 3.34 15.23
C HIS A 464 4.85 2.26 16.21
N ARG A 465 4.70 1.01 15.76
CA ARG A 465 4.35 -0.14 16.62
C ARG A 465 5.36 -0.34 17.75
N LEU A 466 6.63 -0.12 17.45
CA LEU A 466 7.76 -0.23 18.40
C LEU A 466 8.07 1.09 19.12
N ARG A 467 7.22 2.11 18.99
CA ARG A 467 7.33 3.41 19.68
C ARG A 467 8.58 4.22 19.35
N TYR A 468 9.12 4.05 18.14
CA TYR A 468 10.16 4.94 17.63
C TYR A 468 9.58 6.34 17.40
N ASP A 469 10.43 7.35 17.59
CA ASP A 469 10.17 8.71 17.11
C ASP A 469 10.45 8.74 15.61
N ALA A 470 9.40 8.66 14.79
CA ALA A 470 9.53 8.52 13.36
C ALA A 470 8.57 9.42 12.58
N SER A 471 9.07 9.99 11.49
CA SER A 471 8.31 10.81 10.55
C SER A 471 8.46 10.31 9.12
N VAL A 472 7.49 10.64 8.26
CA VAL A 472 7.58 10.36 6.81
C VAL A 472 7.98 11.64 6.07
N TYR A 473 9.06 11.58 5.29
CA TYR A 473 9.41 12.63 4.34
C TYR A 473 8.54 12.50 3.08
N PHE A 474 7.48 13.32 3.03
CA PHE A 474 6.41 13.16 2.04
C PHE A 474 6.80 13.54 0.62
N GLY A 475 7.78 14.44 0.46
CA GLY A 475 8.35 14.78 -0.84
C GLY A 475 9.20 13.67 -1.45
N SER A 476 9.76 12.82 -0.58
CA SER A 476 10.41 11.56 -0.96
C SER A 476 11.52 11.76 -2.00
N TRP A 477 11.94 10.67 -2.65
CA TRP A 477 13.00 10.69 -3.65
C TRP A 477 12.75 11.66 -4.82
N PRO A 478 11.54 11.78 -5.39
CA PRO A 478 11.27 12.69 -6.49
C PRO A 478 11.52 14.17 -6.14
N GLU A 479 11.10 14.63 -4.97
CA GLU A 479 11.40 16.00 -4.53
C GLU A 479 12.90 16.18 -4.29
N TRP A 480 13.56 15.18 -3.70
CA TRP A 480 14.99 15.22 -3.43
C TRP A 480 15.81 15.37 -4.71
N VAL A 481 15.53 14.56 -5.73
CA VAL A 481 16.20 14.60 -7.03
C VAL A 481 16.10 15.98 -7.70
N ILE A 482 14.99 16.69 -7.49
CA ILE A 482 14.74 17.99 -8.13
C ILE A 482 15.42 19.14 -7.36
N ARG A 483 15.45 19.08 -6.03
CA ARG A 483 15.79 20.23 -5.17
C ARG A 483 17.14 20.12 -4.47
N ALA A 484 17.63 18.91 -4.20
CA ALA A 484 18.83 18.71 -3.42
C ALA A 484 20.11 18.99 -4.23
N PRO A 485 21.20 19.44 -3.58
CA PRO A 485 22.52 19.48 -4.20
C PRO A 485 22.99 18.10 -4.66
N ASP A 486 23.65 18.02 -5.81
CA ASP A 486 24.13 16.76 -6.41
C ASP A 486 25.01 15.92 -5.47
N ASN A 487 25.82 16.57 -4.63
CA ASN A 487 26.71 15.90 -3.69
C ASN A 487 25.99 15.22 -2.49
N LEU A 488 24.67 15.39 -2.39
CA LEU A 488 23.81 14.72 -1.40
C LEU A 488 22.92 13.63 -2.01
N MET A 489 23.17 13.29 -3.28
CA MET A 489 22.52 12.18 -3.97
C MET A 489 23.54 11.09 -4.26
N VAL A 490 23.13 9.84 -4.10
CA VAL A 490 23.91 8.68 -4.53
C VAL A 490 23.12 8.01 -5.64
N THR A 491 23.58 8.19 -6.87
CA THR A 491 23.05 7.54 -8.06
C THR A 491 24.15 6.68 -8.67
N ASN A 492 23.79 5.55 -9.29
CA ASN A 492 24.75 4.88 -10.17
C ASN A 492 24.89 5.75 -11.41
N SER A 493 25.89 6.63 -11.42
CA SER A 493 26.38 7.20 -12.65
C SER A 493 26.93 6.05 -13.50
N ILE A 494 26.13 5.55 -14.44
CA ILE A 494 26.65 4.99 -15.70
C ILE A 494 27.21 6.18 -16.51
N GLU A 495 28.13 6.96 -15.93
CA GLU A 495 29.05 7.74 -16.75
C GLU A 495 30.16 6.78 -17.13
N ALA A 496 30.17 6.46 -18.42
CA ALA A 496 31.24 5.72 -19.06
C ALA A 496 32.61 6.25 -18.58
N GLU A 497 33.40 5.38 -17.97
CA GLU A 497 34.85 5.48 -18.03
C GLU A 497 35.25 5.46 -19.51
N LEU A 498 35.19 6.62 -20.18
CA LEU A 498 35.99 6.86 -21.36
C LEU A 498 37.41 7.11 -20.83
N PRO A 499 38.39 6.23 -21.12
CA PRO A 499 39.76 6.51 -20.72
C PRO A 499 40.20 7.81 -21.40
N SER A 500 40.70 8.74 -20.59
CA SER A 500 41.33 9.98 -21.03
C SER A 500 42.57 9.66 -21.86
N SER A 501 42.39 9.39 -23.14
CA SER A 501 43.47 9.23 -24.12
C SER A 501 43.76 10.60 -24.75
N SER A 502 44.32 11.50 -23.95
CA SER A 502 44.96 12.70 -24.49
C SER A 502 46.18 13.10 -23.68
N GLU A 503 47.19 12.23 -23.64
CA GLU A 503 48.56 12.69 -23.47
C GLU A 503 49.53 11.65 -24.05
N ASN A 504 50.51 12.14 -24.79
CA ASN A 504 51.58 11.41 -25.48
C ASN A 504 51.32 11.00 -26.94
N LEU A 505 51.28 12.01 -27.83
CA LEU A 505 51.94 11.86 -29.13
C LEU A 505 52.80 13.10 -29.42
N ARG A 506 54.00 13.14 -28.82
CA ARG A 506 55.07 14.04 -29.23
C ARG A 506 55.90 13.36 -30.32
N THR A 507 55.76 13.91 -31.54
CA THR A 507 56.81 14.17 -32.52
C THR A 507 57.85 13.07 -32.82
N ALA A 508 57.73 12.44 -33.99
CA ALA A 508 58.87 11.90 -34.73
C ALA A 508 58.89 12.51 -36.16
N PRO A 509 60.05 12.94 -36.68
CA PRO A 509 60.15 13.64 -37.97
C PRO A 509 60.18 12.67 -39.17
N PRO A 510 59.94 13.16 -40.40
CA PRO A 510 59.68 12.30 -41.54
C PRO A 510 60.97 11.81 -42.19
N THR A 511 61.10 10.49 -42.37
CA THR A 511 62.12 9.91 -43.25
C THR A 511 61.45 9.14 -44.39
N LEU A 512 61.86 9.55 -45.58
CA LEU A 512 61.52 9.13 -46.93
C LEU A 512 61.97 7.70 -47.29
N ILE A 513 61.28 7.11 -48.30
CA ILE A 513 61.76 6.10 -49.29
C ILE A 513 61.82 4.64 -48.73
N ARG A 514 61.37 3.53 -49.37
CA ARG A 514 61.04 3.15 -50.76
C ARG A 514 60.18 1.88 -50.79
N GLN A 515 59.50 1.68 -51.92
CA GLN A 515 58.86 0.46 -52.43
C GLN A 515 59.64 -0.86 -52.23
N ARG A 516 58.93 -1.93 -51.86
CA ARG A 516 58.72 -3.11 -52.72
C ARG A 516 57.54 -3.94 -52.24
#